data_AF-A0A059E733-F1
#
_entry.id   AF-A0A059E733-F1
#
_cell.length_a   1.000
_cell.length_b   1.000
_cell.length_c   1.000
_cell.angle_alpha   90.00
_cell.angle_beta   90.00
_cell.angle_gamma   90.00
#
_symmetry.space_group_name_H-M   'P 1'
#
loop_
_entity.id
_entity.type
_entity.pdbx_description
1 polymer ?
#
loop_
_entity_poly.entity_id
_entity_poly.type
_entity_poly.pdbx_seq_one_letter_code
_entity_poly.pdbx_strand_id
1 'polypeptide(L)'
;MGCFTPSEIDEIDRLWRELPADHMWTGWAASGSEPDQVWIFRTRAHWRRFPLTKSKTGFVIADERGRPVARAKTLPALLRKVELIPGLEALTEDP
;
A
#
# COMPACT_ATOMS: atom_id res chain seq x y z
N MET A 1 -5.66 2.12 -17.32
CA MET A 1 -5.97 2.18 -15.88
C MET A 1 -7.27 1.43 -15.66
N GLY A 2 -7.42 0.76 -14.53
CA GLY A 2 -8.67 0.09 -14.19
C GLY A 2 -8.94 0.33 -12.72
N CYS A 3 -10.16 0.74 -12.41
CA CYS A 3 -10.59 0.99 -11.03
C CYS A 3 -10.48 -0.30 -10.20
N PHE A 4 -10.28 -0.14 -8.89
CA PHE A 4 -10.48 -1.23 -7.95
C PHE A 4 -11.98 -1.54 -7.88
N THR A 5 -12.30 -2.81 -8.01
CA THR A 5 -13.66 -3.28 -7.78
C THR A 5 -13.95 -3.31 -6.29
N PRO A 6 -15.22 -3.21 -5.87
CA PRO A 6 -15.59 -3.30 -4.46
C PRO A 6 -15.09 -4.60 -3.80
N SER A 7 -15.04 -5.72 -4.54
CA SER A 7 -14.49 -6.98 -4.04
C SER A 7 -12.99 -6.91 -3.71
N GLU A 8 -12.21 -6.14 -4.48
CA GLU A 8 -10.79 -5.94 -4.21
C GLU A 8 -10.57 -4.99 -3.03
N ILE A 9 -11.44 -4.00 -2.87
CA ILE A 9 -11.43 -3.11 -1.70
C ILE A 9 -11.76 -3.91 -0.43
N ASP A 10 -12.75 -4.80 -0.49
CA ASP A 10 -13.07 -5.71 0.60
C ASP A 10 -11.92 -6.67 0.91
N GLU A 11 -11.23 -7.18 -0.12
CA GLU A 11 -10.04 -8.02 0.06
C GLU A 11 -8.88 -7.25 0.70
N ILE A 12 -8.65 -5.99 0.32
CA ILE A 12 -7.67 -5.09 0.98
C ILE A 12 -8.06 -4.89 2.45
N ASP A 13 -9.33 -4.60 2.75
CA ASP A 13 -9.81 -4.41 4.13
C ASP A 13 -9.58 -5.66 4.97
N ARG A 14 -9.96 -6.82 4.43
CA ARG A 14 -9.81 -8.12 5.10
C ARG A 14 -8.34 -8.40 5.42
N LEU A 15 -7.48 -8.27 4.41
CA LEU A 15 -6.04 -8.47 4.57
C LEU A 15 -5.45 -7.52 5.62
N TRP A 16 -5.93 -6.26 5.64
CA TRP A 16 -5.50 -5.27 6.64
C TRP A 16 -5.98 -5.59 8.05
N ARG A 17 -7.20 -6.08 8.21
CA ARG A 17 -7.74 -6.53 9.50
C ARG A 17 -7.07 -7.80 10.02
N GLU A 18 -6.56 -8.63 9.12
CA GLU A 18 -5.79 -9.82 9.46
C GLU A 18 -4.35 -9.49 9.89
N LEU A 19 -3.89 -8.26 9.68
CA LEU A 19 -2.57 -7.84 10.16
C LEU A 19 -2.54 -7.74 11.69
N PRO A 20 -1.48 -8.26 12.35
CA PRO A 20 -1.28 -8.08 13.79
C PRO A 20 -1.28 -6.60 14.23
N ALA A 21 -1.71 -6.33 15.46
CA ALA A 21 -1.76 -4.98 16.03
C ALA A 21 -0.39 -4.28 16.15
N ASP A 22 0.71 -5.03 16.06
CA ASP A 22 2.08 -4.49 15.99
C ASP A 22 2.55 -4.23 14.56
N HIS A 23 1.65 -4.28 13.58
CA HIS A 23 2.00 -3.92 12.21
C HIS A 23 2.31 -2.44 12.08
N MET A 24 3.36 -2.20 11.31
CA MET A 24 3.78 -0.89 10.82
C MET A 24 2.70 -0.15 10.01
N TRP A 25 1.68 -0.86 9.51
CA TRP A 25 0.59 -0.34 8.70
C TRP A 25 -0.64 -0.12 9.57
N THR A 26 -1.12 1.12 9.64
CA THR A 26 -2.21 1.49 10.54
C THR A 26 -3.54 1.70 9.86
N GLY A 27 -3.53 1.80 8.53
CA GLY A 27 -4.76 1.84 7.77
C GLY A 27 -4.51 2.03 6.30
N TRP A 28 -5.60 2.07 5.57
CA TRP A 28 -5.64 2.38 4.16
C TRP A 28 -6.87 3.26 3.90
N ALA A 29 -6.86 4.03 2.82
CA ALA A 29 -8.01 4.79 2.36
C ALA A 29 -8.11 4.70 0.84
N ALA A 30 -9.30 4.39 0.35
CA ALA A 30 -9.63 4.54 -1.06
C ALA A 30 -10.14 5.95 -1.34
N SER A 31 -9.82 6.50 -2.52
CA SER A 31 -10.41 7.77 -2.98
C SER A 31 -11.56 7.50 -3.95
N GLY A 32 -12.81 7.64 -3.47
CA GLY A 32 -14.03 7.51 -4.27
C GLY A 32 -14.70 6.13 -4.22
N SER A 33 -15.87 5.99 -4.85
CA SER A 33 -16.62 4.73 -4.95
C SER A 33 -15.98 3.71 -5.91
N GLU A 34 -15.25 4.20 -6.92
CA GLU A 34 -14.43 3.41 -7.84
C GLU A 34 -13.01 3.96 -7.79
N PRO A 35 -12.27 3.67 -6.72
CA PRO A 35 -10.95 4.24 -6.57
C PRO A 35 -10.06 3.72 -7.70
N ASP A 36 -9.40 4.61 -8.44
CA ASP A 36 -8.31 4.23 -9.35
C ASP A 36 -7.00 4.00 -8.57
N GLN A 37 -6.94 4.56 -7.36
CA GLN A 37 -5.84 4.41 -6.43
C GLN A 37 -6.33 4.24 -4.98
N VAL A 38 -5.60 3.43 -4.23
CA VAL A 38 -5.79 3.23 -2.79
C VAL A 38 -4.55 3.76 -2.08
N TRP A 39 -4.72 4.55 -1.03
CA TRP A 39 -3.63 5.04 -0.20
C TRP A 39 -3.43 4.13 0.99
N ILE A 40 -2.18 3.84 1.29
CA ILE A 40 -1.83 3.02 2.44
C ILE A 40 -1.03 3.87 3.43
N PHE A 41 -1.38 3.82 4.71
CA PHE A 41 -0.76 4.58 5.81
C PHE A 41 0.07 3.69 6.73
N ARG A 42 1.28 4.16 7.09
CA ARG A 42 2.11 3.58 8.17
C ARG A 42 2.08 4.46 9.42
N THR A 43 2.25 3.85 10.60
CA THR A 43 2.50 4.59 11.87
C THR A 43 3.62 3.97 12.67
N ARG A 44 4.50 4.85 13.17
CA ARG A 44 4.99 4.97 14.58
C ARG A 44 6.11 6.02 14.69
N ALA A 45 6.74 6.41 13.59
CA ALA A 45 7.77 7.48 13.59
C ALA A 45 7.74 8.38 12.33
N HIS A 46 7.31 7.87 11.17
CA HIS A 46 7.17 8.66 9.93
C HIS A 46 5.84 8.31 9.25
N TRP A 47 4.88 9.22 9.31
CA TRP A 47 3.63 9.10 8.57
C TRP A 47 3.94 9.25 7.07
N ARG A 48 3.78 8.17 6.31
CA ARG A 48 4.04 8.16 4.87
C ARG A 48 2.92 7.46 4.13
N ARG A 49 2.58 7.98 2.95
CA ARG A 49 1.43 7.54 2.15
C ARG A 49 1.93 6.77 0.94
N PHE A 50 1.40 5.58 0.74
CA PHE A 50 1.79 4.76 -0.39
C PHE A 50 0.60 4.60 -1.34
N PRO A 51 0.55 5.34 -2.46
CA PRO A 51 -0.45 5.12 -3.50
C PRO A 51 -0.26 3.76 -4.17
N LEU A 52 -1.23 2.88 -3.92
CA LEU A 52 -1.47 1.62 -4.58
C LEU A 52 -2.34 1.87 -5.82
N THR A 53 -1.87 1.43 -6.97
CA THR A 53 -2.52 1.57 -8.27
C THR A 53 -2.58 0.23 -8.98
N LYS A 54 -3.59 0.05 -9.82
CA LYS A 54 -3.69 -1.11 -10.69
C LYS A 54 -2.83 -0.92 -11.93
N SER A 55 -2.16 -1.99 -12.33
CA SER A 55 -1.42 -2.09 -13.58
C SER A 55 -1.94 -3.23 -14.44
N LYS A 56 -1.61 -3.25 -15.74
CA LYS A 56 -2.10 -4.25 -16.69
C LYS A 56 -1.77 -5.69 -16.28
N THR A 57 -0.75 -5.89 -15.45
CA THR A 57 -0.25 -7.21 -15.03
C THR A 57 -0.42 -7.48 -13.53
N GLY A 58 -1.14 -6.62 -12.79
CA GLY A 58 -1.31 -6.75 -11.34
C GLY A 58 -1.44 -5.40 -10.62
N PHE A 59 -0.75 -5.27 -9.49
CA PHE A 59 -0.82 -4.12 -8.58
C PHE A 59 0.56 -3.52 -8.38
N VAL A 60 0.61 -2.19 -8.29
CA VAL A 60 1.83 -1.41 -8.12
C VAL A 60 1.63 -0.43 -6.97
N ILE A 61 2.57 -0.40 -6.04
CA ILE A 61 2.62 0.61 -5.00
C ILE A 61 3.76 1.55 -5.33
N ALA A 62 3.46 2.84 -5.25
CA ALA A 62 4.42 3.90 -5.31
C ALA A 62 4.56 4.60 -3.95
N ASP A 63 5.70 5.26 -3.75
CA ASP A 63 5.90 6.23 -2.66
C ASP A 63 5.25 7.59 -3.01
N GLU A 64 5.20 8.53 -2.07
CA GLU A 64 4.65 9.89 -2.30
C GLU A 64 5.31 10.63 -3.47
N ARG A 65 6.55 10.28 -3.83
CA ARG A 65 7.25 10.83 -5.00
C ARG A 65 6.83 10.20 -6.33
N GLY A 66 5.85 9.29 -6.34
CA GLY A 66 5.41 8.54 -7.52
C GLY A 66 6.39 7.45 -7.98
N ARG A 67 7.39 7.11 -7.15
CA ARG A 67 8.36 6.06 -7.46
C ARG A 67 7.78 4.69 -7.11
N PRO A 68 7.70 3.73 -8.05
CA PRO A 68 7.19 2.39 -7.77
C PRO A 68 8.13 1.66 -6.82
N VAL A 69 7.66 1.37 -5.61
CA VAL A 69 8.42 0.66 -4.56
C VAL A 69 8.14 -0.84 -4.56
N ALA A 70 6.93 -1.24 -4.93
CA ALA A 70 6.54 -2.64 -4.99
C ALA A 70 5.61 -2.92 -6.17
N ARG A 71 5.72 -4.13 -6.73
CA ARG A 71 4.83 -4.64 -7.77
C ARG A 71 4.51 -6.10 -7.47
N ALA A 72 3.26 -6.49 -7.61
CA ALA A 72 2.82 -7.86 -7.42
C ALA A 72 1.66 -8.21 -8.34
N LYS A 73 1.45 -9.49 -8.60
CA LYS A 73 0.29 -9.97 -9.38
C LYS A 73 -0.99 -10.06 -8.54
N THR A 74 -0.87 -10.19 -7.21
CA THR A 74 -1.98 -10.35 -6.28
C THR A 74 -1.83 -9.39 -5.09
N LEU A 75 -2.95 -8.98 -4.50
CA LEU A 75 -3.01 -8.14 -3.30
C LEU A 75 -2.23 -8.73 -2.10
N PRO A 76 -2.40 -10.01 -1.71
CA PRO A 76 -1.63 -10.57 -0.60
C PRO A 76 -0.12 -10.61 -0.85
N ALA A 77 0.31 -10.89 -2.09
CA ALA A 77 1.73 -10.86 -2.44
C ALA A 77 2.28 -9.43 -2.44
N LEU A 78 1.43 -8.44 -2.76
CA LEU A 78 1.76 -7.03 -2.67
C LEU A 78 1.96 -6.63 -1.21
N LEU A 79 1.00 -6.97 -0.33
CA LEU A 79 1.09 -6.74 1.12
C LEU A 79 2.36 -7.32 1.71
N ARG A 80 2.69 -8.59 1.38
CA ARG A 80 3.97 -9.17 1.81
C ARG A 80 5.18 -8.41 1.30
N LYS A 81 5.17 -7.99 0.04
CA LYS A 81 6.25 -7.15 -0.52
C LYS A 81 6.37 -5.81 0.17
N VAL A 82 5.25 -5.27 0.63
CA VAL A 82 5.10 -3.99 1.31
C VAL A 82 5.58 -4.06 2.76
N GLU A 83 5.32 -5.17 3.45
CA GLU A 83 5.95 -5.52 4.73
C GLU A 83 7.47 -5.72 4.59
N LEU A 84 7.88 -6.33 3.48
CA LEU A 84 9.27 -6.63 3.14
C LEU A 84 10.02 -5.43 2.57
N ILE A 85 9.51 -4.19 2.59
CA ILE A 85 10.27 -2.99 2.20
C ILE A 85 11.19 -2.64 3.37
N PRO A 86 12.46 -3.09 3.39
CA PRO A 86 13.37 -2.82 4.48
C PRO A 86 14.06 -1.49 4.15
N GLY A 87 14.02 -0.51 5.07
CA GLY A 87 14.74 0.74 4.83
C GLY A 87 13.93 1.87 4.21
N LEU A 88 12.76 2.18 4.76
CA LEU A 88 12.37 3.59 4.86
C LEU A 88 13.13 4.31 5.99
N GLU A 89 13.87 3.58 6.83
CA GLU A 89 14.75 4.16 7.85
C GLU A 89 16.01 4.79 7.23
N ALA A 90 16.45 4.33 6.05
CA ALA A 90 17.64 4.86 5.35
C ALA A 90 17.40 6.18 4.59
N LEU A 91 16.21 6.78 4.69
CA LEU A 91 15.91 8.12 4.15
C LEU A 91 15.61 9.14 5.25
N THR A 92 15.87 8.79 6.52
CA THR A 92 16.05 9.76 7.60
C THR A 92 17.55 9.88 7.90
N GLU A 93 18.31 10.31 6.91
CA GLU A 93 19.58 10.99 7.13
C GLU A 93 19.55 12.24 6.26
N ASP A 94 19.21 13.37 6.86
CA ASP A 94 19.73 14.66 6.42
C ASP A 94 20.27 15.36 7.68
N PRO A 95 21.56 15.75 7.70
CA PRO A 95 22.31 16.21 8.87
C PRO A 95 21.96 17.62 9.37
#